data_AF-A0A7C6BFW6-F1
#
_entry.id   AF-A0A7C6BFW6-F1
#
_cell.length_a   1.000
_cell.length_b   1.000
_cell.length_c   1.000
_cell.angle_alpha   90.00
_cell.angle_beta   90.00
_cell.angle_gamma   90.00
#
_symmetry.space_group_name_H-M   'P 1'
#
loop_
_entity.id
_entity.type
_entity.pdbx_description
1 polymer ?
#
loop_
_entity_poly.entity_id
_entity_poly.type
_entity_poly.pdbx_seq_one_letter_code
_entity_poly.pdbx_strand_id
1 'polypeptide(L)'
;MPPFVTQELLRYLHWFLLTYLGTMLVFRQYRLLWRYATGRELLIQAVILLLAGGLTLLINGVFAWGASRAVLVGACLFTIGLVTANRLFARSVRSRMNYLEAVTKHPDGRKSLPVMIVGAGEAASFILTQNRRAGSQYGQVLALVDDAPEKQHMRVQNVPVMGRVMDIPALVTQLGIREIIIAMPSVKGERLQQIVEICNATRCQVRIMSDPQDIDDVKGSKGIILREPNLADFLSRDEVRIDDDRVGAYLRGKVVLVTGGGGSIGSEICRQVMEYAPEKLLIFDIYENCAYELLMELQRKHGRDCPVTVLVGSVRDTARLDEVMAAYHPQVIFHAAAHKHVPLMEISPTEAVKNNVFGTMNVMQAGEKHGAERFVMLSTDKAVNPTSVMGATKRVAEIAMQLFSRSSRIHCSAVRFGNVLGSHGSVIPLFEAQIRAGGPVTLTHPDIIRFFMTIPEAASLVL
;
A
#
# COMPACT_ATOMS: atom_id res chain seq x y z
N MET A 1 56.28 11.77 30.60
CA MET A 1 56.20 10.65 31.57
C MET A 1 57.48 10.62 32.37
N PRO A 2 57.44 10.35 33.69
CA PRO A 2 58.65 10.13 34.49
C PRO A 2 59.47 8.97 33.89
N PRO A 3 60.82 9.04 33.87
CA PRO A 3 61.68 7.99 33.29
C PRO A 3 61.43 6.59 33.86
N PHE A 4 61.00 6.53 35.12
CA PHE A 4 60.62 5.32 35.85
C PHE A 4 59.44 4.58 35.21
N VAL A 5 58.41 5.31 34.76
CA VAL A 5 57.19 4.72 34.16
C VAL A 5 57.49 4.08 32.81
N THR A 6 58.37 4.69 32.01
CA THR A 6 58.78 4.18 30.70
C THR A 6 59.62 2.91 30.80
N GLN A 7 60.48 2.81 31.81
CA GLN A 7 61.31 1.61 32.03
C GLN A 7 60.48 0.42 32.52
N GLU A 8 59.52 0.64 33.42
CA GLU A 8 58.59 -0.42 33.84
C GLU A 8 57.72 -0.91 32.69
N LEU A 9 57.15 0.01 31.90
CA LEU A 9 56.32 -0.35 30.74
C LEU A 9 57.07 -1.24 29.75
N LEU A 10 58.31 -0.90 29.40
CA LEU A 10 59.12 -1.69 28.47
C LEU A 10 59.49 -3.07 29.04
N ARG A 11 59.78 -3.14 30.36
CA ARG A 11 60.12 -4.40 31.03
C ARG A 11 58.95 -5.37 31.07
N TYR A 12 57.72 -4.91 31.32
CA TYR A 12 56.54 -5.78 31.45
C TYR A 12 55.63 -5.82 30.21
N LEU A 13 56.03 -5.15 29.13
CA LEU A 13 55.24 -5.04 27.90
C LEU A 13 54.83 -6.40 27.32
N HIS A 14 55.74 -7.38 27.35
CA HIS A 14 55.50 -8.71 26.80
C HIS A 14 54.40 -9.47 27.56
N TRP A 15 54.37 -9.37 28.89
CA TRP A 15 53.30 -9.95 29.72
C TRP A 15 51.96 -9.27 29.51
N PHE A 16 51.98 -7.94 29.36
CA PHE A 16 50.78 -7.17 29.01
C PHE A 16 50.23 -7.59 27.65
N LEU A 17 51.08 -7.72 26.63
CA LEU A 17 50.67 -8.17 25.30
C LEU A 17 50.13 -9.60 25.31
N LEU A 18 50.77 -10.52 26.06
CA LEU A 18 50.32 -11.92 26.16
C LEU A 18 48.95 -12.05 26.83
N THR A 19 48.70 -11.29 27.90
CA THR A 19 47.41 -11.33 28.62
C THR A 19 46.27 -10.73 27.78
N TYR A 20 46.53 -9.62 27.07
CA TYR A 20 45.55 -8.98 26.20
C TYR A 20 45.30 -9.77 24.92
N LEU A 21 46.34 -10.34 24.31
CA LEU A 21 46.21 -11.20 23.13
C LEU A 21 45.50 -12.52 23.50
N GLY A 22 45.86 -13.13 24.62
CA GLY A 22 45.25 -14.35 25.12
C GLY A 22 43.76 -14.19 25.40
N THR A 23 43.37 -13.12 26.10
CA THR A 23 41.94 -12.82 26.32
C THR A 23 41.20 -12.55 25.01
N MET A 24 41.77 -11.79 24.08
CA MET A 24 41.13 -11.57 22.77
C MET A 24 40.97 -12.86 21.94
N LEU A 25 41.90 -13.81 22.05
CA LEU A 25 41.82 -15.12 21.40
C LEU A 25 40.75 -16.02 22.05
N VAL A 26 40.71 -16.08 23.39
CA VAL A 26 39.71 -16.86 24.15
C VAL A 26 38.29 -16.37 23.83
N PHE A 27 38.08 -15.06 23.86
CA PHE A 27 36.79 -14.45 23.52
C PHE A 27 36.54 -14.33 22.01
N ARG A 28 37.41 -14.92 21.17
CA ARG A 28 37.32 -15.00 19.70
C ARG A 28 37.01 -13.67 19.03
N GLN A 29 37.51 -12.56 19.57
CA GLN A 29 37.23 -11.22 19.07
C GLN A 29 37.71 -11.04 17.61
N TYR A 30 38.75 -11.76 17.19
CA TYR A 30 39.24 -11.76 15.81
C TYR A 30 38.27 -12.36 14.78
N ARG A 31 37.22 -13.08 15.20
CA ARG A 31 36.23 -13.70 14.32
C ARG A 31 34.96 -12.87 14.11
N LEU A 32 34.81 -11.73 14.80
CA LEU A 32 33.68 -10.82 14.52
C LEU A 32 33.89 -10.16 13.16
N LEU A 33 32.91 -10.28 12.27
CA LEU A 33 32.82 -9.50 11.04
C LEU A 33 32.56 -8.04 11.41
N TRP A 34 33.64 -7.30 11.69
CA TRP A 34 33.66 -5.90 12.13
C TRP A 34 32.97 -4.90 11.18
N ARG A 35 32.49 -5.37 10.03
CA ARG A 35 31.65 -4.65 9.07
C ARG A 35 30.26 -4.32 9.65
N TYR A 36 29.81 -4.99 10.70
CA TYR A 36 28.44 -4.86 11.25
C TYR A 36 28.38 -4.47 12.74
N ALA A 37 29.49 -4.02 13.32
CA ALA A 37 29.56 -3.78 14.75
C ALA A 37 28.62 -2.68 15.26
N THR A 38 27.69 -3.08 16.13
CA THR A 38 26.71 -2.21 16.82
C THR A 38 27.28 -1.64 18.12
N GLY A 39 26.59 -0.67 18.74
CA GLY A 39 27.00 -0.11 20.05
C GLY A 39 27.15 -1.19 21.14
N ARG A 40 26.38 -2.28 21.03
CA ARG A 40 26.49 -3.46 21.91
C ARG A 40 27.84 -4.16 21.80
N GLU A 41 28.44 -4.22 20.62
CA GLU A 41 29.75 -4.87 20.43
C GLU A 41 30.91 -4.03 20.99
N LEU A 42 30.78 -2.70 20.98
CA LEU A 42 31.74 -1.82 21.66
C LEU A 42 31.72 -2.04 23.18
N LEU A 43 30.52 -2.24 23.77
CA LEU A 43 30.38 -2.54 25.19
C LEU A 43 30.99 -3.89 25.56
N ILE A 44 30.70 -4.95 24.79
CA ILE A 44 31.29 -6.29 25.00
C ILE A 44 32.82 -6.20 24.94
N GLN A 45 33.36 -5.42 24.00
CA GLN A 45 34.79 -5.23 23.89
C GLN A 45 35.40 -4.52 25.09
N ALA A 46 34.77 -3.44 25.56
CA ALA A 46 35.23 -2.72 26.75
C ALA A 46 35.29 -3.66 27.97
N VAL A 47 34.27 -4.51 28.14
CA VAL A 47 34.23 -5.51 29.21
C VAL A 47 35.38 -6.52 29.08
N ILE A 48 35.68 -7.02 27.87
CA ILE A 48 36.79 -7.97 27.66
C ILE A 48 38.15 -7.34 27.96
N LEU A 49 38.36 -6.09 27.59
CA LEU A 49 39.60 -5.36 27.89
C LEU A 49 39.75 -5.07 29.39
N LEU A 50 38.64 -4.81 30.09
CA LEU A 50 38.63 -4.70 31.55
C LEU A 50 38.97 -6.03 32.23
N LEU A 51 38.44 -7.15 31.73
CA LEU A 51 38.79 -8.49 32.22
C LEU A 51 40.28 -8.81 31.98
N ALA A 52 40.83 -8.40 30.82
CA ALA A 52 42.25 -8.53 30.53
C ALA A 52 43.11 -7.71 31.53
N GLY A 53 42.73 -6.45 31.78
CA GLY A 53 43.41 -5.61 32.78
C GLY A 53 43.32 -6.16 34.20
N GLY A 54 42.16 -6.69 34.59
CA GLY A 54 41.95 -7.36 35.88
C GLY A 54 42.84 -8.61 36.03
N LEU A 55 42.95 -9.41 34.98
CA LEU A 55 43.84 -10.57 34.96
C LEU A 55 45.32 -10.16 35.06
N THR A 56 45.75 -9.10 34.37
CA THR A 56 47.13 -8.58 34.49
C THR A 56 47.42 -8.09 35.91
N LEU A 57 46.46 -7.43 36.58
CA LEU A 57 46.60 -7.00 37.97
C LEU A 57 46.71 -8.18 38.95
N LEU A 58 45.90 -9.23 38.73
CA LEU A 58 45.94 -10.45 39.53
C LEU A 58 47.30 -11.14 39.40
N ILE A 59 47.81 -11.29 38.17
CA ILE A 59 49.11 -11.92 37.91
C ILE A 59 50.24 -11.10 38.54
N ASN A 60 50.20 -9.77 38.44
CA ASN A 60 51.17 -8.87 39.10
C ASN A 60 51.17 -9.06 40.64
N GLY A 61 50.00 -9.28 41.24
CA GLY A 61 49.86 -9.52 42.67
C GLY A 61 50.33 -10.90 43.13
N VAL A 62 50.07 -11.95 42.35
CA VAL A 62 50.42 -13.34 42.69
C VAL A 62 51.90 -13.64 42.45
N PHE A 63 52.46 -13.15 41.34
CA PHE A 63 53.85 -13.43 40.95
C PHE A 63 54.83 -12.32 41.37
N ALA A 64 54.37 -11.35 42.17
CA ALA A 64 55.15 -10.25 42.70
C ALA A 64 56.03 -9.55 41.64
N TRP A 65 55.47 -9.30 40.45
CA TRP A 65 56.20 -8.71 39.33
C TRP A 65 56.75 -7.30 39.64
N GLY A 66 56.25 -6.65 40.69
CA GLY A 66 56.78 -5.38 41.18
C GLY A 66 56.34 -4.17 40.34
N ALA A 67 55.47 -4.36 39.35
CA ALA A 67 54.96 -3.26 38.54
C ALA A 67 53.96 -2.41 39.35
N SER A 68 54.07 -1.09 39.22
CA SER A 68 53.15 -0.17 39.87
C SER A 68 51.70 -0.39 39.41
N ARG A 69 50.78 -0.56 40.38
CA ARG A 69 49.34 -0.75 40.11
C ARG A 69 48.75 0.41 39.31
N ALA A 70 49.24 1.63 39.54
CA ALA A 70 48.81 2.83 38.81
C ALA A 70 49.20 2.76 37.33
N VAL A 71 50.37 2.19 37.01
CA VAL A 71 50.84 2.00 35.63
C VAL A 71 49.99 0.97 34.91
N LEU A 72 49.62 -0.13 35.57
CA LEU A 72 48.78 -1.19 35.01
C LEU A 72 47.34 -0.71 34.74
N VAL A 73 46.73 0.01 35.68
CA VAL A 73 45.39 0.60 35.51
C VAL A 73 45.41 1.66 34.41
N GLY A 74 46.43 2.52 34.39
CA GLY A 74 46.62 3.52 33.34
C GLY A 74 46.76 2.91 31.95
N ALA A 75 47.52 1.82 31.80
CA ALA A 75 47.67 1.09 30.55
C ALA A 75 46.36 0.44 30.08
N CYS A 76 45.55 -0.09 31.01
CA CYS A 76 44.23 -0.65 30.70
C CYS A 76 43.27 0.42 30.15
N LEU A 77 43.16 1.56 30.85
CA LEU A 77 42.30 2.65 30.39
C LEU A 77 42.76 3.24 29.05
N PHE A 78 44.08 3.38 28.88
CA PHE A 78 44.66 3.86 27.63
C PHE A 78 44.37 2.93 26.45
N THR A 79 44.48 1.61 26.63
CA THR A 79 44.18 0.64 25.57
C THR A 79 42.69 0.60 25.21
N ILE A 80 41.79 0.69 26.19
CA ILE A 80 40.34 0.83 25.94
C ILE A 80 40.06 2.08 25.11
N GLY A 81 40.63 3.23 25.50
CA GLY A 81 40.48 4.49 24.79
C GLY A 81 41.02 4.42 23.36
N LEU A 82 42.25 3.94 23.19
CA LEU A 82 42.92 3.86 21.88
C LEU A 82 42.17 2.95 20.91
N VAL A 83 41.73 1.77 21.38
CA VAL A 83 41.02 0.81 20.53
C VAL A 83 39.62 1.32 20.17
N THR A 84 38.93 1.99 21.10
CA THR A 84 37.62 2.62 20.83
C THR A 84 37.77 3.77 19.82
N ALA A 85 38.75 4.64 20.02
CA ALA A 85 39.04 5.77 19.14
C ALA A 85 39.42 5.31 17.71
N ASN A 86 40.32 4.33 17.59
CA ASN A 86 40.70 3.75 16.30
C ASN A 86 39.48 3.16 15.56
N ARG A 87 38.55 2.54 16.29
CA ARG A 87 37.34 1.93 15.72
C ARG A 87 36.30 2.95 15.29
N LEU A 88 36.09 4.00 16.09
CA LEU A 88 35.23 5.12 15.71
C LEU A 88 35.81 5.85 14.49
N PHE A 89 37.14 6.03 14.44
CA PHE A 89 37.83 6.61 13.30
C PHE A 89 37.66 5.75 12.04
N ALA A 90 37.92 4.44 12.12
CA ALA A 90 37.72 3.50 11.01
C ALA A 90 36.26 3.46 10.52
N ARG A 91 35.28 3.56 11.43
CA ARG A 91 33.85 3.67 11.10
C ARG A 91 33.54 4.97 10.36
N SER A 92 34.06 6.10 10.84
CA SER A 92 33.85 7.42 10.23
C SER A 92 34.48 7.51 8.84
N VAL A 93 35.73 7.05 8.68
CA VAL A 93 36.42 7.00 7.38
C VAL A 93 35.68 6.08 6.41
N ARG A 94 35.26 4.89 6.85
CA ARG A 94 34.53 3.94 5.98
C ARG A 94 33.12 4.40 5.64
N SER A 95 32.44 5.12 6.53
CA SER A 95 31.15 5.77 6.22
C SER A 95 31.32 6.83 5.13
N ARG A 96 32.43 7.59 5.16
CA ARG A 96 32.81 8.53 4.11
C ARG A 96 33.19 7.83 2.80
N MET A 97 33.95 6.73 2.87
CA MET A 97 34.34 5.94 1.70
C MET A 97 33.13 5.28 1.05
N ASN A 98 32.20 4.67 1.79
CA ASN A 98 30.99 4.08 1.22
C ASN A 98 30.08 5.15 0.56
N TYR A 99 30.06 6.38 1.10
CA TYR A 99 29.40 7.52 0.45
C TYR A 99 30.09 7.87 -0.88
N LEU A 100 31.43 7.94 -0.90
CA LEU A 100 32.20 8.22 -2.11
C LEU A 100 32.16 7.07 -3.13
N GLU A 101 32.16 5.80 -2.70
CA GLU A 101 32.04 4.61 -3.55
C GLU A 101 30.64 4.47 -4.15
N ALA A 102 29.60 4.83 -3.39
CA ALA A 102 28.24 4.94 -3.90
C ALA A 102 28.10 6.05 -4.96
N VAL A 103 28.94 7.09 -4.91
CA VAL A 103 28.97 8.18 -5.90
C VAL A 103 29.81 7.81 -7.14
N THR A 104 30.69 6.80 -7.06
CA THR A 104 31.70 6.53 -8.11
C THR A 104 31.59 5.19 -8.83
N LYS A 105 30.89 4.18 -8.29
CA LYS A 105 30.65 2.91 -9.01
C LYS A 105 29.23 2.91 -9.56
N HIS A 106 29.08 2.88 -10.88
CA HIS A 106 27.81 2.58 -11.57
C HIS A 106 27.52 1.08 -11.53
N PRO A 107 26.53 0.59 -10.75
CA PRO A 107 25.98 -0.74 -10.92
C PRO A 107 24.75 -0.64 -11.83
N ASP A 108 24.44 -1.74 -12.53
CA ASP A 108 23.37 -1.88 -13.53
C ASP A 108 22.15 -0.96 -13.34
N GLY A 109 21.86 -0.20 -14.41
CA GLY A 109 20.60 0.47 -14.81
C GLY A 109 19.74 1.14 -13.73
N ARG A 110 19.26 0.37 -12.74
CA ARG A 110 18.33 0.81 -11.68
C ARG A 110 19.02 1.11 -10.35
N LYS A 111 20.15 0.44 -10.03
CA LYS A 111 20.85 0.61 -8.74
C LYS A 111 21.57 1.97 -8.60
N SER A 112 21.85 2.61 -9.73
CA SER A 112 22.44 3.94 -9.84
C SER A 112 21.41 5.04 -10.13
N LEU A 113 20.10 4.71 -10.19
CA LEU A 113 19.06 5.69 -10.46
C LEU A 113 19.02 6.71 -9.31
N PRO A 114 19.27 8.00 -9.54
CA PRO A 114 19.22 9.01 -8.50
C PRO A 114 17.79 9.23 -8.02
N VAL A 115 17.56 8.97 -6.74
CA VAL A 115 16.21 8.96 -6.13
C VAL A 115 16.15 9.99 -5.01
N MET A 116 15.03 10.69 -4.94
CA MET A 116 14.67 11.54 -3.81
C MET A 116 13.44 10.98 -3.10
N ILE A 117 13.42 11.05 -1.78
CA ILE A 117 12.25 10.65 -1.00
C ILE A 117 11.59 11.90 -0.40
N VAL A 118 10.27 12.02 -0.60
CA VAL A 118 9.42 13.04 0.02
C VAL A 118 8.84 12.48 1.31
N GLY A 119 9.09 13.16 2.42
CA GLY A 119 8.89 12.69 3.78
C GLY A 119 10.18 12.18 4.40
N ALA A 120 10.48 12.61 5.63
CA ALA A 120 11.62 12.15 6.43
C ALA A 120 11.16 11.44 7.73
N GLY A 121 9.97 10.82 7.68
CA GLY A 121 9.37 10.09 8.80
C GLY A 121 9.74 8.59 8.84
N GLU A 122 8.94 7.81 9.57
CA GLU A 122 9.15 6.36 9.73
C GLU A 122 9.09 5.61 8.40
N ALA A 123 8.15 5.96 7.52
CA ALA A 123 8.02 5.39 6.19
C ALA A 123 9.31 5.57 5.36
N ALA A 124 9.94 6.75 5.41
CA ALA A 124 11.21 6.99 4.74
C ALA A 124 12.36 6.16 5.32
N SER A 125 12.44 6.05 6.66
CA SER A 125 13.41 5.17 7.33
C SER A 125 13.21 3.70 6.97
N PHE A 126 11.96 3.26 6.83
CA PHE A 126 11.63 1.91 6.39
C PHE A 126 12.09 1.65 4.95
N ILE A 127 11.81 2.58 4.02
CA ILE A 127 12.31 2.52 2.64
C ILE A 127 13.82 2.42 2.59
N LEU A 128 14.53 3.28 3.32
CA LEU A 128 16.00 3.26 3.35
C LEU A 128 16.55 1.93 3.88
N THR A 129 15.93 1.38 4.94
CA THR A 129 16.34 0.09 5.53
C THR A 129 16.17 -1.06 4.54
N GLN A 130 15.01 -1.13 3.88
CA GLN A 130 14.71 -2.17 2.91
C GLN A 130 15.56 -2.03 1.65
N ASN A 131 15.74 -0.80 1.14
CA ASN A 131 16.59 -0.55 -0.01
C ASN A 131 18.03 -1.02 0.23
N ARG A 132 18.55 -0.79 1.46
CA ARG A 132 19.87 -1.26 1.86
C ARG A 132 19.98 -2.79 1.92
N ARG A 133 18.93 -3.46 2.41
CA ARG A 133 18.86 -4.94 2.45
C ARG A 133 18.71 -5.55 1.07
N ALA A 134 17.93 -4.93 0.19
CA ALA A 134 17.67 -5.37 -1.17
C ALA A 134 18.76 -4.93 -2.19
N GLY A 135 19.86 -4.33 -1.72
CA GLY A 135 20.99 -3.96 -2.58
C GLY A 135 20.69 -2.82 -3.57
N SER A 136 20.03 -1.76 -3.10
CA SER A 136 19.64 -0.58 -3.88
C SER A 136 18.63 -0.86 -4.99
N GLN A 137 17.70 -1.80 -4.77
CA GLN A 137 16.64 -2.15 -5.72
C GLN A 137 15.76 -0.94 -6.11
N TYR A 138 15.54 -0.01 -5.17
CA TYR A 138 14.74 1.19 -5.37
C TYR A 138 15.57 2.38 -5.87
N GLY A 139 16.84 2.16 -6.25
CA GLY A 139 17.77 3.20 -6.70
C GLY A 139 18.61 3.79 -5.56
N GLN A 140 19.42 4.78 -5.91
CA GLN A 140 20.32 5.46 -4.99
C GLN A 140 19.63 6.69 -4.41
N VAL A 141 19.25 6.61 -3.13
CA VAL A 141 18.61 7.74 -2.44
C VAL A 141 19.65 8.81 -2.11
N LEU A 142 19.53 9.99 -2.72
CA LEU A 142 20.47 11.10 -2.56
C LEU A 142 20.00 12.14 -1.54
N ALA A 143 18.69 12.37 -1.46
CA ALA A 143 18.12 13.43 -0.64
C ALA A 143 16.74 13.04 -0.08
N LEU A 144 16.42 13.60 1.08
CA LEU A 144 15.09 13.62 1.66
C LEU A 144 14.57 15.07 1.64
N VAL A 145 13.27 15.24 1.49
CA VAL A 145 12.58 16.53 1.69
C VAL A 145 11.42 16.34 2.66
N ASP A 146 11.23 17.27 3.58
CA ASP A 146 10.13 17.24 4.56
C ASP A 146 9.81 18.69 4.94
N ASP A 147 8.56 19.02 5.28
CA ASP A 147 8.20 20.40 5.62
C ASP A 147 8.37 20.70 7.11
N ALA A 148 8.50 19.67 7.96
CA ALA A 148 8.70 19.80 9.39
C ALA A 148 9.99 20.60 9.70
N PRO A 149 9.91 21.77 10.37
CA PRO A 149 11.07 22.61 10.69
C PRO A 149 12.10 21.86 11.53
N GLU A 150 11.63 21.23 12.61
CA GLU A 150 11.87 19.83 12.89
C GLU A 150 13.12 19.19 12.30
N LYS A 151 12.86 18.61 11.13
CA LYS A 151 13.67 17.63 10.41
C LYS A 151 14.64 18.29 9.43
N GLN A 152 14.58 19.61 9.27
CA GLN A 152 15.52 20.31 8.41
C GLN A 152 16.96 20.11 8.89
N HIS A 153 17.89 19.97 7.94
CA HIS A 153 19.31 19.73 8.21
C HIS A 153 19.64 18.44 8.99
N MET A 154 18.65 17.61 9.31
CA MET A 154 18.87 16.29 9.89
C MET A 154 19.26 15.25 8.82
N ARG A 155 19.67 14.07 9.29
CA ARG A 155 19.98 12.92 8.44
C ARG A 155 19.19 11.71 8.91
N VAL A 156 18.53 11.01 7.99
CA VAL A 156 17.93 9.71 8.25
C VAL A 156 18.79 8.65 7.59
N GLN A 157 19.37 7.75 8.38
CA GLN A 157 20.25 6.67 7.91
C GLN A 157 21.36 7.14 6.94
N ASN A 158 21.99 8.28 7.27
CA ASN A 158 23.02 8.99 6.51
C ASN A 158 22.57 9.76 5.27
N VAL A 159 21.29 9.73 4.90
CA VAL A 159 20.72 10.56 3.82
C VAL A 159 20.28 11.92 4.40
N PRO A 160 20.72 13.06 3.85
CA PRO A 160 20.36 14.38 4.37
C PRO A 160 18.95 14.80 3.99
N VAL A 161 18.29 15.52 4.90
CA VAL A 161 17.09 16.32 4.60
C VAL A 161 17.55 17.66 4.03
N MET A 162 17.32 17.86 2.73
CA MET A 162 17.93 18.95 1.95
C MET A 162 17.00 20.15 1.71
N GLY A 163 15.74 20.07 2.14
CA GLY A 163 14.80 21.17 2.03
C GLY A 163 13.36 20.75 2.27
N ARG A 164 12.46 21.66 1.91
CA ARG A 164 11.01 21.51 1.94
C ARG A 164 10.48 20.95 0.62
N VAL A 165 9.20 20.57 0.60
CA VAL A 165 8.52 20.09 -0.61
C VAL A 165 8.60 21.13 -1.74
N MET A 166 8.53 22.42 -1.43
CA MET A 166 8.65 23.50 -2.44
C MET A 166 10.03 23.54 -3.13
N ASP A 167 11.07 23.00 -2.49
CA ASP A 167 12.44 23.01 -3.02
C ASP A 167 12.71 21.86 -3.99
N ILE A 168 11.75 20.94 -4.17
CA ILE A 168 11.85 19.76 -5.03
C ILE A 168 12.36 20.10 -6.44
N PRO A 169 11.79 21.07 -7.19
CA PRO A 169 12.23 21.34 -8.57
C PRO A 169 13.69 21.79 -8.66
N ALA A 170 14.16 22.59 -7.70
CA ALA A 170 15.55 23.04 -7.62
C ALA A 170 16.49 21.87 -7.29
N LEU A 171 16.13 21.05 -6.30
CA LEU A 171 16.91 19.88 -5.87
C LEU A 171 17.00 18.81 -6.95
N VAL A 172 15.93 18.61 -7.73
CA VAL A 172 15.92 17.68 -8.86
C VAL A 172 16.96 18.06 -9.90
N THR A 173 17.07 19.36 -10.22
CA THR A 173 18.05 19.86 -11.19
C THR A 173 19.47 19.81 -10.64
N GLN A 174 19.66 20.19 -9.36
CA GLN A 174 20.97 20.21 -8.71
C GLN A 174 21.58 18.81 -8.53
N LEU A 175 20.76 17.81 -8.17
CA LEU A 175 21.21 16.46 -7.84
C LEU A 175 21.01 15.45 -8.99
N GLY A 176 20.41 15.87 -10.11
CA GLY A 176 20.12 14.99 -11.24
C GLY A 176 19.13 13.88 -10.91
N ILE A 177 18.14 14.17 -10.05
CA ILE A 177 17.12 13.19 -9.63
C ILE A 177 16.31 12.71 -10.84
N ARG A 178 16.07 11.40 -10.90
CA ARG A 178 15.28 10.76 -11.97
C ARG A 178 13.97 10.19 -11.47
N GLU A 179 13.88 9.91 -10.17
CA GLU A 179 12.70 9.34 -9.55
C GLU A 179 12.45 9.96 -8.16
N ILE A 180 11.18 10.21 -7.87
CA ILE A 180 10.70 10.76 -6.60
C ILE A 180 9.78 9.73 -5.95
N ILE A 181 10.09 9.34 -4.71
CA ILE A 181 9.27 8.44 -3.91
C ILE A 181 8.59 9.24 -2.80
N ILE A 182 7.26 9.27 -2.78
CA ILE A 182 6.47 9.88 -1.70
C ILE A 182 6.29 8.85 -0.59
N ALA A 183 6.99 9.06 0.52
CA ALA A 183 6.99 8.23 1.73
C ALA A 183 6.14 8.87 2.84
N MET A 184 4.91 9.23 2.49
CA MET A 184 3.95 9.88 3.38
C MET A 184 2.57 9.20 3.24
N PRO A 185 2.43 7.91 3.60
CA PRO A 185 1.21 7.13 3.33
C PRO A 185 -0.05 7.71 4.00
N SER A 186 0.11 8.47 5.09
CA SER A 186 -0.99 9.13 5.79
C SER A 186 -1.48 10.43 5.14
N VAL A 187 -0.79 10.96 4.13
CA VAL A 187 -1.16 12.22 3.47
C VAL A 187 -2.08 11.92 2.30
N LYS A 188 -3.31 12.45 2.34
CA LYS A 188 -4.34 12.29 1.31
C LYS A 188 -4.91 13.65 0.86
N GLY A 189 -5.70 13.64 -0.21
CA GLY A 189 -6.48 14.80 -0.66
C GLY A 189 -5.64 15.98 -1.16
N GLU A 190 -6.09 17.21 -0.84
CA GLU A 190 -5.48 18.46 -1.32
C GLU A 190 -3.97 18.53 -1.05
N ARG A 191 -3.51 18.05 0.11
CA ARG A 191 -2.09 18.09 0.44
C ARG A 191 -1.26 17.15 -0.42
N LEU A 192 -1.77 15.95 -0.71
CA LEU A 192 -1.12 15.02 -1.64
C LEU A 192 -1.11 15.61 -3.05
N GLN A 193 -2.22 16.22 -3.47
CA GLN A 193 -2.32 16.90 -4.76
C GLN A 193 -1.25 17.97 -4.92
N GLN A 194 -1.06 18.84 -3.93
CA GLN A 194 0.00 19.86 -3.93
C GLN A 194 1.40 19.24 -4.10
N ILE A 195 1.71 18.18 -3.35
CA ILE A 195 3.01 17.49 -3.43
C ILE A 195 3.19 16.89 -4.83
N VAL A 196 2.17 16.21 -5.36
CA VAL A 196 2.22 15.58 -6.68
C VAL A 196 2.33 16.62 -7.80
N GLU A 197 1.65 17.76 -7.71
CA GLU A 197 1.77 18.86 -8.67
C GLU A 197 3.19 19.42 -8.72
N ILE A 198 3.82 19.63 -7.56
CA ILE A 198 5.22 20.08 -7.47
C ILE A 198 6.17 19.03 -8.07
N CYS A 199 5.93 17.75 -7.79
CA CYS A 199 6.71 16.65 -8.37
C CYS A 199 6.50 16.54 -9.89
N ASN A 200 5.28 16.73 -10.39
CA ASN A 200 4.93 16.66 -11.82
C ASN A 200 5.43 17.87 -12.63
N ALA A 201 5.68 19.01 -11.97
CA ALA A 201 6.43 20.11 -12.59
C ALA A 201 7.87 19.72 -12.96
N THR A 202 8.35 18.58 -12.45
CA THR A 202 9.64 17.99 -12.80
C THR A 202 9.47 16.89 -13.86
N ARG A 203 10.56 16.49 -14.54
CA ARG A 203 10.55 15.37 -15.50
C ARG A 203 10.79 14.01 -14.83
N CYS A 204 10.67 13.91 -13.51
CA CYS A 204 10.94 12.69 -12.76
C CYS A 204 9.74 11.76 -12.75
N GLN A 205 10.00 10.45 -12.65
CA GLN A 205 8.93 9.48 -12.35
C GLN A 205 8.54 9.60 -10.87
N VAL A 206 7.25 9.68 -10.58
CA VAL A 206 6.72 9.79 -9.21
C VAL A 206 6.09 8.47 -8.78
N ARG A 207 6.48 7.96 -7.61
CA ARG A 207 5.87 6.78 -6.98
C ARG A 207 5.47 7.08 -5.55
N ILE A 208 4.41 6.45 -5.06
CA ILE A 208 3.92 6.55 -3.69
C ILE A 208 4.12 5.21 -2.99
N MET A 209 4.51 5.25 -1.72
CA MET A 209 4.49 4.08 -0.85
C MET A 209 3.06 3.78 -0.41
N SER A 210 2.55 2.59 -0.73
CA SER A 210 1.25 2.12 -0.23
C SER A 210 1.24 2.04 1.30
N ASP A 211 0.07 2.25 1.91
CA ASP A 211 -0.12 2.01 3.34
C ASP A 211 0.13 0.52 3.65
N PRO A 212 0.93 0.18 4.68
CA PRO A 212 1.08 -1.20 5.14
C PRO A 212 -0.25 -1.93 5.44
N GLN A 213 -1.33 -1.21 5.75
CA GLN A 213 -2.66 -1.78 6.02
C GLN A 213 -3.46 -2.15 4.76
N ASP A 214 -3.16 -1.54 3.60
CA ASP A 214 -3.83 -1.84 2.32
C ASP A 214 -3.20 -3.05 1.60
N ILE A 215 -2.28 -3.74 2.27
CA ILE A 215 -1.59 -4.91 1.75
C ILE A 215 -2.39 -6.14 2.19
N ASP A 216 -3.40 -6.49 1.39
CA ASP A 216 -3.94 -7.85 1.38
C ASP A 216 -2.77 -8.84 1.25
N ASP A 217 -2.86 -9.93 2.00
CA ASP A 217 -1.86 -11.00 2.27
C ASP A 217 -1.37 -11.77 1.01
N VAL A 218 -0.99 -11.05 -0.05
CA VAL A 218 -0.46 -11.62 -1.29
C VAL A 218 1.04 -11.83 -1.12
N LYS A 219 1.35 -13.07 -0.74
CA LYS A 219 2.64 -13.75 -0.89
C LYS A 219 3.79 -13.19 -0.07
N GLY A 220 3.87 -13.57 1.20
CA GLY A 220 5.12 -14.02 1.86
C GLY A 220 6.37 -13.11 1.78
N SER A 221 6.22 -11.87 1.35
CA SER A 221 7.28 -10.91 1.10
C SER A 221 6.80 -9.63 1.76
N LYS A 222 7.30 -9.36 2.97
CA LYS A 222 7.17 -8.08 3.65
C LYS A 222 7.97 -7.00 2.90
N GLY A 223 7.69 -6.82 1.61
CA GLY A 223 8.34 -5.89 0.71
C GLY A 223 7.54 -4.60 0.60
N ILE A 224 8.23 -3.49 0.39
CA ILE A 224 7.57 -2.21 0.13
C ILE A 224 6.96 -2.27 -1.26
N ILE A 225 5.66 -1.98 -1.35
CA ILE A 225 4.97 -1.77 -2.62
C ILE A 225 5.03 -0.28 -2.94
N LEU A 226 5.81 0.04 -3.98
CA LEU A 226 5.83 1.37 -4.59
C LEU A 226 4.96 1.33 -5.84
N ARG A 227 3.95 2.19 -5.90
CA ARG A 227 3.03 2.30 -7.03
C ARG A 227 2.95 3.72 -7.54
N GLU A 228 2.44 3.90 -8.75
CA GLU A 228 2.10 5.23 -9.24
C GLU A 228 0.90 5.79 -8.45
N PRO A 229 0.82 7.12 -8.26
CA PRO A 229 -0.38 7.74 -7.69
C PRO A 229 -1.62 7.32 -8.49
N ASN A 230 -2.65 6.83 -7.80
CA ASN A 230 -3.93 6.51 -8.43
C ASN A 230 -4.96 7.60 -8.09
N LEU A 231 -6.09 7.63 -8.79
CA LEU A 231 -7.11 8.65 -8.55
C LEU A 231 -7.76 8.58 -7.17
N ALA A 232 -7.81 7.38 -6.56
CA ALA A 232 -8.35 7.22 -5.23
C ALA A 232 -7.53 7.97 -4.18
N ASP A 233 -6.21 8.10 -4.38
CA ASP A 233 -5.31 8.82 -3.47
C ASP A 233 -5.66 10.32 -3.36
N PHE A 234 -6.28 10.88 -4.39
CA PHE A 234 -6.69 12.29 -4.44
C PHE A 234 -8.08 12.53 -3.84
N LEU A 235 -8.82 11.48 -3.46
CA LEU A 235 -10.04 11.66 -2.68
C LEU A 235 -9.65 12.27 -1.33
N SER A 236 -10.22 13.43 -1.02
CA SER A 236 -9.92 14.17 0.22
C SER A 236 -10.65 13.62 1.46
N ARG A 237 -11.06 12.35 1.42
CA ARG A 237 -11.78 11.66 2.49
C ARG A 237 -11.35 10.20 2.54
N ASP A 238 -11.35 9.63 3.73
CA ASP A 238 -11.21 8.19 3.89
C ASP A 238 -12.45 7.46 3.38
N GLU A 239 -12.24 6.23 2.91
CA GLU A 239 -13.34 5.34 2.53
C GLU A 239 -14.20 5.03 3.75
N VAL A 240 -15.51 4.99 3.56
CA VAL A 240 -16.45 4.62 4.61
C VAL A 240 -16.32 3.12 4.87
N ARG A 241 -15.89 2.74 6.08
CA ARG A 241 -15.92 1.35 6.55
C ARG A 241 -17.27 1.06 7.18
N ILE A 242 -17.90 -0.04 6.78
CA ILE A 242 -19.23 -0.44 7.23
C ILE A 242 -19.13 -1.47 8.35
N ASP A 243 -20.15 -1.50 9.20
CA ASP A 243 -20.31 -2.42 10.32
C ASP A 243 -20.50 -3.87 9.81
N ASP A 244 -19.40 -4.63 9.83
CA ASP A 244 -19.31 -6.00 9.30
C ASP A 244 -20.35 -6.96 9.92
N ASP A 245 -20.75 -6.74 11.18
CA ASP A 245 -21.66 -7.64 11.89
C ASP A 245 -23.08 -7.58 11.32
N ARG A 246 -23.55 -6.39 10.93
CA ARG A 246 -24.90 -6.19 10.37
C ARG A 246 -25.03 -6.77 8.97
N VAL A 247 -24.01 -6.57 8.14
CA VAL A 247 -23.96 -7.08 6.77
C VAL A 247 -23.83 -8.60 6.79
N GLY A 248 -22.94 -9.12 7.64
CA GLY A 248 -22.74 -10.55 7.82
C GLY A 248 -24.01 -11.29 8.27
N ALA A 249 -24.86 -10.66 9.09
CA ALA A 249 -26.08 -11.28 9.61
C ALA A 249 -27.08 -11.72 8.53
N TYR A 250 -27.14 -11.03 7.38
CA TYR A 250 -28.07 -11.37 6.31
C TYR A 250 -27.42 -12.01 5.08
N LEU A 251 -26.09 -12.08 5.01
CA LEU A 251 -25.35 -12.72 3.90
C LEU A 251 -24.80 -14.10 4.26
N ARG A 252 -24.39 -14.32 5.52
CA ARG A 252 -23.77 -15.56 5.96
C ARG A 252 -24.72 -16.74 5.80
N GLY A 253 -24.25 -17.79 5.12
CA GLY A 253 -25.05 -19.00 4.89
C GLY A 253 -26.32 -18.76 4.04
N LYS A 254 -26.37 -17.67 3.25
CA LYS A 254 -27.44 -17.43 2.29
C LYS A 254 -26.99 -17.71 0.86
N VAL A 255 -27.95 -18.00 -0.01
CA VAL A 255 -27.80 -17.99 -1.46
C VAL A 255 -28.04 -16.55 -1.94
N VAL A 256 -26.99 -15.95 -2.51
CA VAL A 256 -26.98 -14.55 -2.96
C VAL A 256 -26.92 -14.51 -4.47
N LEU A 257 -27.83 -13.78 -5.11
CA LEU A 257 -27.84 -13.54 -6.55
C LEU A 257 -27.41 -12.12 -6.87
N VAL A 258 -26.41 -11.96 -7.73
CA VAL A 258 -25.98 -10.66 -8.24
C VAL A 258 -26.25 -10.61 -9.74
N THR A 259 -27.25 -9.84 -10.16
CA THR A 259 -27.50 -9.58 -11.59
C THR A 259 -26.62 -8.44 -12.08
N GLY A 260 -26.06 -8.55 -13.30
CA GLY A 260 -25.02 -7.65 -13.76
C GLY A 260 -23.70 -7.87 -13.01
N GLY A 261 -23.48 -9.10 -12.52
CA GLY A 261 -22.36 -9.44 -11.65
C GLY A 261 -20.99 -9.36 -12.32
N GLY A 262 -20.89 -9.37 -13.65
CA GLY A 262 -19.66 -9.09 -14.39
C GLY A 262 -19.39 -7.58 -14.56
N GLY A 263 -20.35 -6.71 -14.25
CA GLY A 263 -20.19 -5.26 -14.32
C GLY A 263 -19.24 -4.70 -13.25
N SER A 264 -18.84 -3.43 -13.40
CA SER A 264 -17.84 -2.82 -12.49
C SER A 264 -18.24 -2.82 -11.01
N ILE A 265 -19.52 -2.56 -10.71
CA ILE A 265 -20.01 -2.57 -9.32
C ILE A 265 -20.51 -3.97 -8.94
N GLY A 266 -21.17 -4.68 -9.86
CA GLY A 266 -21.63 -6.05 -9.61
C GLY A 266 -20.49 -6.99 -9.24
N SER A 267 -19.35 -6.89 -9.92
CA SER A 267 -18.17 -7.71 -9.63
C SER A 267 -17.58 -7.42 -8.25
N GLU A 268 -17.62 -6.16 -7.83
CA GLU A 268 -17.17 -5.80 -6.49
C GLU A 268 -18.13 -6.28 -5.40
N ILE A 269 -19.43 -6.18 -5.63
CA ILE A 269 -20.43 -6.78 -4.73
C ILE A 269 -20.17 -8.28 -4.60
N CYS A 270 -19.91 -8.98 -5.71
CA CYS A 270 -19.54 -10.40 -5.67
C CYS A 270 -18.29 -10.66 -4.82
N ARG A 271 -17.23 -9.85 -4.94
CA ARG A 271 -16.02 -9.97 -4.12
C ARG A 271 -16.32 -9.80 -2.63
N GLN A 272 -17.05 -8.75 -2.26
CA GLN A 272 -17.35 -8.46 -0.87
C GLN A 272 -18.33 -9.47 -0.26
N VAL A 273 -19.33 -9.93 -1.01
CA VAL A 273 -20.26 -10.99 -0.57
C VAL A 273 -19.48 -12.25 -0.20
N MET A 274 -18.45 -12.63 -0.96
CA MET A 274 -17.63 -13.82 -0.66
C MET A 274 -16.91 -13.74 0.70
N GLU A 275 -16.59 -12.55 1.19
CA GLU A 275 -15.94 -12.36 2.51
C GLU A 275 -16.90 -12.69 3.68
N TYR A 276 -18.21 -12.64 3.46
CA TYR A 276 -19.22 -12.94 4.48
C TYR A 276 -19.64 -14.42 4.54
N ALA A 277 -18.95 -15.30 3.82
CA ALA A 277 -19.21 -16.75 3.78
C ALA A 277 -20.67 -17.10 3.43
N PRO A 278 -21.13 -16.76 2.21
CA PRO A 278 -22.46 -17.15 1.73
C PRO A 278 -22.51 -18.68 1.56
N GLU A 279 -23.72 -19.24 1.56
CA GLU A 279 -23.92 -20.65 1.14
C GLU A 279 -23.57 -20.80 -0.34
N LYS A 280 -24.00 -19.84 -1.17
CA LYS A 280 -23.71 -19.80 -2.60
C LYS A 280 -23.82 -18.39 -3.15
N LEU A 281 -22.89 -18.01 -4.02
CA LEU A 281 -22.94 -16.79 -4.81
C LEU A 281 -23.27 -17.11 -6.27
N LEU A 282 -24.36 -16.54 -6.78
CA LEU A 282 -24.79 -16.66 -8.16
C LEU A 282 -24.47 -15.35 -8.92
N ILE A 283 -23.63 -15.45 -9.93
CA ILE A 283 -23.25 -14.32 -10.81
C ILE A 283 -24.11 -14.43 -12.06
N PHE A 284 -25.13 -13.59 -12.20
CA PHE A 284 -26.01 -13.58 -13.37
C PHE A 284 -25.68 -12.41 -14.28
N ASP A 285 -25.23 -12.67 -15.51
CA ASP A 285 -24.86 -11.62 -16.46
C ASP A 285 -25.16 -12.03 -17.90
N ILE A 286 -25.38 -11.04 -18.76
CA ILE A 286 -25.51 -11.26 -20.20
C ILE A 286 -24.13 -11.32 -20.87
N TYR A 287 -23.12 -10.67 -20.30
CA TYR A 287 -21.77 -10.62 -20.84
C TYR A 287 -20.87 -11.67 -20.18
N GLU A 288 -20.68 -12.77 -20.90
CA GLU A 288 -20.03 -13.99 -20.42
C GLU A 288 -18.55 -13.80 -20.07
N ASN A 289 -17.83 -12.93 -20.80
CA ASN A 289 -16.39 -12.75 -20.61
C ASN A 289 -16.07 -12.12 -19.25
N CYS A 290 -16.71 -11.01 -18.87
CA CYS A 290 -16.47 -10.40 -17.56
C CYS A 290 -16.93 -11.30 -16.41
N ALA A 291 -18.04 -12.03 -16.59
CA ALA A 291 -18.50 -12.98 -15.58
C ALA A 291 -17.52 -14.16 -15.40
N TYR A 292 -16.94 -14.65 -16.49
CA TYR A 292 -15.90 -15.68 -16.45
C TYR A 292 -14.60 -15.19 -15.81
N GLU A 293 -14.14 -14.00 -16.17
CA GLU A 293 -12.96 -13.37 -15.57
C GLU A 293 -13.11 -13.24 -14.05
N LEU A 294 -14.29 -12.78 -13.59
CA LEU A 294 -14.62 -12.71 -12.17
C LEU A 294 -14.64 -14.08 -11.50
N LEU A 295 -15.21 -15.11 -12.13
CA LEU A 295 -15.17 -16.47 -11.58
C LEU A 295 -13.74 -16.97 -11.40
N MET A 296 -12.88 -16.77 -12.40
CA MET A 296 -11.46 -17.15 -12.33
C MET A 296 -10.72 -16.39 -11.23
N GLU A 297 -11.04 -15.11 -11.04
CA GLU A 297 -10.51 -14.29 -9.95
C GLU A 297 -10.91 -14.83 -8.57
N LEU A 298 -12.21 -15.07 -8.35
CA LEU A 298 -12.74 -15.58 -7.09
C LEU A 298 -12.22 -16.98 -6.76
N GLN A 299 -12.14 -17.88 -7.75
CA GLN A 299 -11.57 -19.22 -7.58
C GLN A 299 -10.08 -19.18 -7.24
N ARG A 300 -9.34 -18.20 -7.77
CA ARG A 300 -7.94 -18.02 -7.42
C ARG A 300 -7.76 -17.57 -5.97
N LYS A 301 -8.66 -16.72 -5.46
CA LYS A 301 -8.60 -16.18 -4.09
C LYS A 301 -9.14 -17.16 -3.05
N HIS A 302 -10.31 -17.78 -3.29
CA HIS A 302 -11.03 -18.60 -2.32
C HIS A 302 -10.94 -20.11 -2.57
N GLY A 303 -10.22 -20.53 -3.61
CA GLY A 303 -10.05 -21.93 -4.00
C GLY A 303 -10.99 -22.37 -5.13
N ARG A 304 -10.60 -23.43 -5.84
CA ARG A 304 -11.30 -23.89 -7.05
C ARG A 304 -12.75 -24.32 -6.79
N ASP A 305 -13.02 -24.84 -5.61
CA ASP A 305 -14.34 -25.33 -5.18
C ASP A 305 -15.14 -24.28 -4.39
N CYS A 306 -14.77 -22.99 -4.48
CA CYS A 306 -15.53 -21.93 -3.84
C CYS A 306 -17.01 -21.96 -4.32
N PRO A 307 -17.99 -21.62 -3.46
CA PRO A 307 -19.41 -21.78 -3.74
C PRO A 307 -19.94 -20.67 -4.69
N VAL A 308 -19.36 -20.55 -5.89
CA VAL A 308 -19.70 -19.55 -6.89
C VAL A 308 -20.22 -20.24 -8.14
N THR A 309 -21.30 -19.72 -8.72
CA THR A 309 -21.85 -20.22 -9.99
C THR A 309 -22.14 -19.05 -10.91
N VAL A 310 -21.60 -19.11 -12.14
CA VAL A 310 -21.90 -18.15 -13.20
C VAL A 310 -23.09 -18.65 -14.01
N LEU A 311 -24.08 -17.78 -14.21
CA LEU A 311 -25.30 -18.06 -14.94
C LEU A 311 -25.46 -16.99 -16.03
N VAL A 312 -25.33 -17.41 -17.30
CA VAL A 312 -25.51 -16.47 -18.41
C VAL A 312 -27.00 -16.30 -18.70
N GLY A 313 -27.43 -15.04 -18.84
CA GLY A 313 -28.82 -14.69 -19.17
C GLY A 313 -29.10 -13.20 -19.15
N SER A 314 -30.22 -12.81 -19.75
CA SER A 314 -30.71 -11.44 -19.71
C SER A 314 -31.79 -11.28 -18.65
N VAL A 315 -31.78 -10.16 -17.91
CA VAL A 315 -32.88 -9.79 -17.01
C VAL A 315 -34.20 -9.52 -17.75
N ARG A 316 -34.16 -9.42 -19.08
CA ARG A 316 -35.34 -9.30 -19.95
C ARG A 316 -36.02 -10.64 -20.20
N ASP A 317 -35.30 -11.74 -20.00
CA ASP A 317 -35.81 -13.09 -20.21
C ASP A 317 -36.44 -13.61 -18.92
N THR A 318 -37.76 -13.50 -18.83
CA THR A 318 -38.52 -13.92 -17.66
C THR A 318 -38.48 -15.44 -17.44
N ALA A 319 -38.42 -16.24 -18.51
CA ALA A 319 -38.35 -17.69 -18.41
C ALA A 319 -37.01 -18.13 -17.83
N ARG A 320 -35.92 -17.52 -18.29
CA ARG A 320 -34.57 -17.77 -17.76
C ARG A 320 -34.44 -17.33 -16.31
N LEU A 321 -34.99 -16.17 -15.95
CA LEU A 321 -35.03 -15.73 -14.55
C LEU A 321 -35.84 -16.69 -13.68
N ASP A 322 -36.99 -17.16 -14.16
CA ASP A 322 -37.83 -18.11 -13.42
C ASP A 322 -37.09 -19.44 -13.18
N GLU A 323 -36.42 -19.98 -14.20
CA GLU A 323 -35.61 -21.19 -14.11
C GLU A 323 -34.50 -21.05 -13.06
N VAL A 324 -33.75 -19.94 -13.08
CA VAL A 324 -32.67 -19.67 -12.13
C VAL A 324 -33.21 -19.51 -10.71
N MET A 325 -34.27 -18.72 -10.53
CA MET A 325 -34.84 -18.48 -9.22
C MET A 325 -35.46 -19.75 -8.62
N ALA A 326 -36.09 -20.59 -9.44
CA ALA A 326 -36.64 -21.88 -9.03
C ALA A 326 -35.55 -22.91 -8.70
N ALA A 327 -34.44 -22.92 -9.43
CA ALA A 327 -33.37 -23.89 -9.22
C ALA A 327 -32.54 -23.60 -7.97
N TYR A 328 -32.35 -22.33 -7.63
CA TYR A 328 -31.41 -21.92 -6.57
C TYR A 328 -32.05 -21.23 -5.36
N HIS A 329 -33.30 -20.75 -5.47
CA HIS A 329 -34.02 -20.07 -4.39
C HIS A 329 -33.18 -19.00 -3.64
N PRO A 330 -32.65 -17.98 -4.34
CA PRO A 330 -31.80 -16.97 -3.70
C PRO A 330 -32.59 -16.15 -2.67
N GLN A 331 -32.05 -16.03 -1.46
CA GLN A 331 -32.67 -15.23 -0.39
C GLN A 331 -32.34 -13.74 -0.51
N VAL A 332 -31.19 -13.39 -1.10
CA VAL A 332 -30.75 -12.00 -1.27
C VAL A 332 -30.42 -11.74 -2.73
N ILE A 333 -30.99 -10.68 -3.29
CA ILE A 333 -30.76 -10.27 -4.69
C ILE A 333 -30.17 -8.87 -4.73
N PHE A 334 -28.96 -8.74 -5.28
CA PHE A 334 -28.35 -7.47 -5.66
C PHE A 334 -28.56 -7.23 -7.15
N HIS A 335 -29.25 -6.15 -7.51
CA HIS A 335 -29.59 -5.81 -8.87
C HIS A 335 -28.71 -4.69 -9.43
N ALA A 336 -27.61 -5.08 -10.08
CA ALA A 336 -26.64 -4.19 -10.72
C ALA A 336 -26.76 -4.15 -12.27
N ALA A 337 -27.61 -4.99 -12.87
CA ALA A 337 -27.82 -5.03 -14.31
C ALA A 337 -28.57 -3.78 -14.81
N ALA A 338 -27.89 -2.91 -15.57
CA ALA A 338 -28.49 -1.73 -16.19
C ALA A 338 -27.65 -1.23 -17.39
N HIS A 339 -28.30 -0.54 -18.33
CA HIS A 339 -27.61 0.33 -19.27
C HIS A 339 -27.36 1.70 -18.63
N LYS A 340 -26.10 2.16 -18.63
CA LYS A 340 -25.67 3.38 -17.93
C LYS A 340 -25.20 4.53 -18.82
N HIS A 341 -24.88 4.28 -20.09
CA HIS A 341 -24.28 5.29 -20.97
C HIS A 341 -25.35 6.25 -21.49
N VAL A 342 -25.41 7.46 -20.90
CA VAL A 342 -26.40 8.49 -21.26
C VAL A 342 -26.49 8.71 -22.77
N PRO A 343 -25.39 9.00 -23.52
CA PRO A 343 -25.51 9.28 -24.95
C PRO A 343 -26.09 8.11 -25.75
N LEU A 344 -25.74 6.87 -25.39
CA LEU A 344 -26.27 5.68 -26.06
C LEU A 344 -27.76 5.49 -25.77
N MET A 345 -28.22 5.84 -24.57
CA MET A 345 -29.61 5.70 -24.16
C MET A 345 -30.51 6.83 -24.65
N GLU A 346 -29.96 7.99 -24.99
CA GLU A 346 -30.70 9.01 -25.75
C GLU A 346 -31.00 8.55 -27.18
N ILE A 347 -30.06 7.83 -27.81
CA ILE A 347 -30.24 7.27 -29.16
C ILE A 347 -31.15 6.04 -29.14
N SER A 348 -31.01 5.19 -28.10
CA SER A 348 -31.72 3.91 -27.96
C SER A 348 -32.62 3.89 -26.72
N PRO A 349 -33.62 4.79 -26.61
CA PRO A 349 -34.42 4.95 -25.40
C PRO A 349 -35.25 3.71 -25.07
N THR A 350 -35.75 3.02 -26.09
CA THR A 350 -36.54 1.79 -25.94
C THR A 350 -35.75 0.68 -25.26
N GLU A 351 -34.45 0.56 -25.54
CA GLU A 351 -33.60 -0.45 -24.90
C GLU A 351 -33.30 -0.08 -23.44
N ALA A 352 -33.16 1.21 -23.14
CA ALA A 352 -33.08 1.69 -21.76
C ALA A 352 -34.33 1.29 -20.96
N VAL A 353 -35.54 1.49 -21.53
CA VAL A 353 -36.80 1.11 -20.87
C VAL A 353 -36.90 -0.41 -20.67
N LYS A 354 -36.66 -1.20 -21.72
CA LYS A 354 -36.72 -2.68 -21.66
C LYS A 354 -35.78 -3.24 -20.60
N ASN A 355 -34.55 -2.73 -20.54
CA ASN A 355 -33.55 -3.27 -19.63
C ASN A 355 -33.66 -2.69 -18.21
N ASN A 356 -33.72 -1.37 -18.07
CA ASN A 356 -33.65 -0.71 -16.77
C ASN A 356 -34.99 -0.66 -16.04
N VAL A 357 -36.13 -0.71 -16.73
CA VAL A 357 -37.46 -0.70 -16.10
C VAL A 357 -38.02 -2.11 -16.05
N PHE A 358 -38.31 -2.70 -17.22
CA PHE A 358 -38.92 -4.03 -17.26
C PHE A 358 -37.97 -5.11 -16.76
N GLY A 359 -36.67 -5.04 -17.07
CA GLY A 359 -35.68 -5.96 -16.51
C GLY A 359 -35.62 -5.92 -14.98
N THR A 360 -35.66 -4.74 -14.37
CA THR A 360 -35.76 -4.62 -12.91
C THR A 360 -37.05 -5.23 -12.37
N MET A 361 -38.19 -4.97 -13.00
CA MET A 361 -39.48 -5.54 -12.59
C MET A 361 -39.48 -7.07 -12.68
N ASN A 362 -38.93 -7.63 -13.75
CA ASN A 362 -38.84 -9.08 -13.95
C ASN A 362 -38.06 -9.76 -12.83
N VAL A 363 -36.88 -9.22 -12.47
CA VAL A 363 -36.03 -9.79 -11.40
C VAL A 363 -36.75 -9.72 -10.06
N MET A 364 -37.38 -8.58 -9.76
CA MET A 364 -38.10 -8.36 -8.51
C MET A 364 -39.32 -9.30 -8.38
N GLN A 365 -40.10 -9.47 -9.44
CA GLN A 365 -41.25 -10.38 -9.47
C GLN A 365 -40.82 -11.85 -9.38
N ALA A 366 -39.77 -12.25 -10.09
CA ALA A 366 -39.23 -13.61 -10.02
C ALA A 366 -38.66 -13.90 -8.62
N GLY A 367 -37.97 -12.93 -8.02
CA GLY A 367 -37.47 -13.01 -6.64
C GLY A 367 -38.61 -13.23 -5.63
N GLU A 368 -39.66 -12.42 -5.68
CA GLU A 368 -40.84 -12.61 -4.80
C GLU A 368 -41.49 -13.98 -5.01
N LYS A 369 -41.72 -14.38 -6.26
CA LYS A 369 -42.35 -15.66 -6.61
C LYS A 369 -41.63 -16.86 -5.99
N HIS A 370 -40.31 -16.80 -5.90
CA HIS A 370 -39.45 -17.90 -5.41
C HIS A 370 -38.92 -17.70 -4.00
N GLY A 371 -39.46 -16.73 -3.26
CA GLY A 371 -39.23 -16.60 -1.82
C GLY A 371 -37.98 -15.80 -1.42
N ALA A 372 -37.48 -14.91 -2.27
CA ALA A 372 -36.40 -14.01 -1.89
C ALA A 372 -36.84 -13.10 -0.72
N GLU A 373 -35.93 -12.90 0.23
CA GLU A 373 -36.16 -12.10 1.45
C GLU A 373 -35.83 -10.62 1.21
N ARG A 374 -34.80 -10.35 0.40
CA ARG A 374 -34.27 -8.99 0.16
C ARG A 374 -33.95 -8.75 -1.31
N PHE A 375 -34.31 -7.57 -1.79
CA PHE A 375 -33.97 -7.06 -3.11
C PHE A 375 -33.34 -5.68 -3.00
N VAL A 376 -32.08 -5.54 -3.41
CA VAL A 376 -31.33 -4.29 -3.37
C VAL A 376 -31.02 -3.84 -4.79
N MET A 377 -31.63 -2.74 -5.24
CA MET A 377 -31.37 -2.15 -6.54
C MET A 377 -30.27 -1.08 -6.45
N LEU A 378 -29.28 -1.17 -7.33
CA LEU A 378 -28.34 -0.08 -7.56
C LEU A 378 -29.05 1.02 -8.38
N SER A 379 -29.05 2.24 -7.85
CA SER A 379 -29.54 3.44 -8.50
C SER A 379 -28.42 4.48 -8.64
N THR A 380 -28.76 5.69 -9.06
CA THR A 380 -27.79 6.72 -9.44
C THR A 380 -28.31 8.10 -9.07
N ASP A 381 -27.40 9.02 -8.76
CA ASP A 381 -27.65 10.46 -8.70
C ASP A 381 -28.47 11.00 -9.89
N LYS A 382 -28.28 10.45 -11.09
CA LYS A 382 -28.99 10.83 -12.32
C LYS A 382 -30.49 10.50 -12.31
N ALA A 383 -30.96 9.71 -11.35
CA ALA A 383 -32.39 9.47 -11.14
C ALA A 383 -33.07 10.61 -10.35
N VAL A 384 -32.29 11.52 -9.74
CA VAL A 384 -32.80 12.72 -9.05
C VAL A 384 -33.07 13.80 -10.09
N ASN A 385 -34.34 14.20 -10.22
CA ASN A 385 -34.80 15.19 -11.20
C ASN A 385 -34.18 14.97 -12.62
N PRO A 386 -34.44 13.80 -13.22
CA PRO A 386 -33.65 13.30 -14.35
C PRO A 386 -33.80 14.18 -15.59
N THR A 387 -32.67 14.54 -16.21
CA THR A 387 -32.60 15.29 -17.48
C THR A 387 -32.18 14.42 -18.66
N SER A 388 -32.22 13.10 -18.51
CA SER A 388 -31.83 12.12 -19.53
C SER A 388 -32.75 10.90 -19.47
N VAL A 389 -32.89 10.19 -20.59
CA VAL A 389 -33.64 8.94 -20.68
C VAL A 389 -33.07 7.89 -19.72
N MET A 390 -31.74 7.77 -19.65
CA MET A 390 -31.08 6.83 -18.72
C MET A 390 -31.49 7.11 -17.27
N GLY A 391 -31.37 8.38 -16.83
CA GLY A 391 -31.78 8.79 -15.49
C GLY A 391 -33.27 8.58 -15.23
N ALA A 392 -34.12 8.91 -16.21
CA ALA A 392 -35.56 8.75 -16.12
C ALA A 392 -35.96 7.28 -15.96
N THR A 393 -35.35 6.36 -16.71
CA THR A 393 -35.64 4.91 -16.57
C THR A 393 -35.28 4.39 -15.19
N LYS A 394 -34.15 4.80 -14.61
CA LYS A 394 -33.79 4.43 -13.23
C LYS A 394 -34.77 5.02 -12.21
N ARG A 395 -35.24 6.24 -12.42
CA ARG A 395 -36.28 6.85 -11.57
C ARG A 395 -37.61 6.09 -11.65
N VAL A 396 -38.02 5.67 -12.84
CA VAL A 396 -39.23 4.84 -13.02
C VAL A 396 -39.07 3.49 -12.32
N ALA A 397 -37.91 2.85 -12.44
CA ALA A 397 -37.62 1.59 -11.75
C ALA A 397 -37.71 1.73 -10.22
N GLU A 398 -37.22 2.83 -9.64
CA GLU A 398 -37.36 3.11 -8.20
C GLU A 398 -38.83 3.24 -7.79
N ILE A 399 -39.64 3.98 -8.58
CA ILE A 399 -41.07 4.17 -8.31
C ILE A 399 -41.80 2.82 -8.40
N ALA A 400 -41.52 2.02 -9.43
CA ALA A 400 -42.08 0.68 -9.58
C ALA A 400 -41.73 -0.23 -8.39
N MET A 401 -40.48 -0.21 -7.94
CA MET A 401 -40.02 -0.94 -6.76
C MET A 401 -40.72 -0.47 -5.47
N GLN A 402 -40.87 0.85 -5.28
CA GLN A 402 -41.58 1.41 -4.13
C GLN A 402 -43.06 1.00 -4.11
N LEU A 403 -43.72 0.96 -5.26
CA LEU A 403 -45.12 0.51 -5.37
C LEU A 403 -45.23 -0.98 -5.09
N PHE A 404 -44.35 -1.78 -5.68
CA PHE A 404 -44.30 -3.23 -5.49
C PHE A 404 -44.07 -3.60 -4.02
N SER A 405 -43.13 -2.94 -3.34
CA SER A 405 -42.79 -3.21 -1.94
C SER A 405 -43.93 -2.94 -0.96
N ARG A 406 -44.99 -2.22 -1.33
CA ARG A 406 -46.16 -1.96 -0.46
C ARG A 406 -47.04 -3.19 -0.26
N SER A 407 -47.06 -4.09 -1.24
CA SER A 407 -47.90 -5.29 -1.24
C SER A 407 -47.09 -6.59 -1.24
N SER A 408 -45.75 -6.47 -1.27
CA SER A 408 -44.83 -7.61 -1.31
C SER A 408 -44.30 -7.99 0.08
N ARG A 409 -43.93 -9.25 0.24
CA ARG A 409 -43.21 -9.75 1.43
C ARG A 409 -41.69 -9.53 1.36
N ILE A 410 -41.15 -9.25 0.17
CA ILE A 410 -39.72 -9.00 0.00
C ILE A 410 -39.36 -7.59 0.46
N HIS A 411 -38.23 -7.47 1.15
CA HIS A 411 -37.71 -6.16 1.55
C HIS A 411 -36.94 -5.54 0.39
N CYS A 412 -37.54 -4.53 -0.25
CA CYS A 412 -36.91 -3.80 -1.34
C CYS A 412 -36.18 -2.54 -0.86
N SER A 413 -34.97 -2.31 -1.35
CA SER A 413 -34.20 -1.09 -1.13
C SER A 413 -33.55 -0.62 -2.43
N ALA A 414 -33.42 0.69 -2.60
CA ALA A 414 -32.68 1.28 -3.71
C ALA A 414 -31.60 2.20 -3.15
N VAL A 415 -30.35 2.00 -3.58
CA VAL A 415 -29.20 2.77 -3.11
C VAL A 415 -28.74 3.69 -4.23
N ARG A 416 -28.75 5.00 -3.97
CA ARG A 416 -28.28 6.01 -4.93
C ARG A 416 -26.88 6.44 -4.56
N PHE A 417 -25.99 6.45 -5.55
CA PHE A 417 -24.66 7.02 -5.42
C PHE A 417 -24.24 7.76 -6.71
N GLY A 418 -23.15 8.52 -6.59
CA GLY A 418 -22.59 9.33 -7.66
C GLY A 418 -21.77 8.51 -8.66
N ASN A 419 -20.75 9.16 -9.23
CA ASN A 419 -19.83 8.47 -10.12
C ASN A 419 -18.86 7.58 -9.32
N VAL A 420 -18.41 6.50 -9.95
CA VAL A 420 -17.45 5.58 -9.36
C VAL A 420 -16.16 5.60 -10.18
N LEU A 421 -15.04 5.81 -9.50
CA LEU A 421 -13.71 5.91 -10.11
C LEU A 421 -13.35 4.62 -10.85
N GLY A 422 -12.76 4.76 -12.04
CA GLY A 422 -12.25 3.63 -12.81
C GLY A 422 -13.32 2.66 -13.34
N SER A 423 -14.62 2.96 -13.22
CA SER A 423 -15.66 2.08 -13.76
C SER A 423 -15.58 1.95 -15.29
N HIS A 424 -16.00 0.81 -15.83
CA HIS A 424 -15.90 0.50 -17.27
C HIS A 424 -16.59 1.57 -18.12
N GLY A 425 -15.92 2.03 -19.18
CA GLY A 425 -16.45 3.07 -20.08
C GLY A 425 -16.67 4.44 -19.42
N SER A 426 -16.04 4.71 -18.28
CA SER A 426 -16.08 6.04 -17.65
C SER A 426 -15.04 7.00 -18.23
N VAL A 427 -15.09 8.25 -17.79
CA VAL A 427 -14.23 9.34 -18.29
C VAL A 427 -12.74 9.10 -18.01
N ILE A 428 -12.40 8.43 -16.92
CA ILE A 428 -11.02 8.22 -16.50
C ILE A 428 -10.28 7.27 -17.47
N PRO A 429 -10.76 6.04 -17.73
CA PRO A 429 -10.14 5.18 -18.75
C PRO A 429 -10.06 5.84 -20.14
N LEU A 430 -11.04 6.69 -20.48
CA LEU A 430 -11.03 7.45 -21.74
C LEU A 430 -9.86 8.44 -21.76
N PHE A 431 -9.66 9.21 -20.69
CA PHE A 431 -8.56 10.17 -20.60
C PHE A 431 -7.20 9.48 -20.61
N GLU A 432 -7.05 8.38 -19.88
CA GLU A 432 -5.84 7.56 -19.92
C GLU A 432 -5.55 7.03 -21.34
N ALA A 433 -6.57 6.57 -22.06
CA ALA A 433 -6.42 6.11 -23.44
C ALA A 433 -6.04 7.25 -24.39
N GLN A 434 -6.63 8.43 -24.25
CA GLN A 434 -6.31 9.62 -25.05
C GLN A 434 -4.86 10.06 -24.83
N ILE A 435 -4.43 10.13 -23.57
CA ILE A 435 -3.05 10.49 -23.21
C ILE A 435 -2.07 9.45 -23.76
N ARG A 436 -2.38 8.15 -23.60
CA ARG A 436 -1.53 7.07 -24.13
C ARG A 436 -1.40 7.10 -25.65
N ALA A 437 -2.46 7.54 -26.34
CA ALA A 437 -2.45 7.74 -27.79
C ALA A 437 -1.73 9.04 -28.22
N GLY A 438 -1.26 9.86 -27.28
CA GLY A 438 -0.63 11.16 -27.56
C GLY A 438 -1.64 12.24 -28.01
N GLY A 439 -2.94 12.00 -27.82
CA GLY A 439 -4.01 12.92 -28.19
C GLY A 439 -4.40 13.88 -27.06
N PRO A 440 -5.12 14.97 -27.36
CA PRO A 440 -5.64 15.87 -26.34
C PRO A 440 -6.74 15.19 -25.51
N VAL A 441 -6.86 15.62 -24.25
CA VAL A 441 -7.96 15.20 -23.36
C VAL A 441 -9.23 15.95 -23.74
N THR A 442 -10.32 15.22 -23.96
CA THR A 442 -11.61 15.83 -24.37
C THR A 442 -12.49 16.14 -23.18
N LEU A 443 -12.64 17.43 -22.84
CA LEU A 443 -13.55 17.89 -21.79
C LEU A 443 -14.92 18.27 -22.37
N THR A 444 -16.00 17.87 -21.70
CA THR A 444 -17.37 18.20 -22.15
C THR A 444 -17.71 19.66 -21.93
N HIS A 445 -17.35 20.21 -20.77
CA HIS A 445 -17.53 21.62 -20.41
C HIS A 445 -16.55 21.97 -19.27
N PRO A 446 -15.94 23.18 -19.24
CA PRO A 446 -14.99 23.59 -18.19
C PRO A 446 -15.57 23.51 -16.78
N ASP A 447 -16.83 23.89 -16.60
CA ASP A 447 -17.47 23.96 -15.29
C ASP A 447 -18.17 22.65 -14.85
N ILE A 448 -17.93 21.53 -15.54
CA ILE A 448 -18.62 20.27 -15.22
C ILE A 448 -18.05 19.64 -13.95
N ILE A 449 -18.90 19.45 -12.94
CA ILE A 449 -18.51 18.85 -11.65
C ILE A 449 -19.23 17.50 -11.48
N ARG A 450 -18.54 16.52 -10.88
CA ARG A 450 -19.08 15.19 -10.54
C ARG A 450 -18.60 14.77 -9.16
N PHE A 451 -19.48 14.08 -8.42
CA PHE A 451 -19.14 13.45 -7.15
C PHE A 451 -18.56 12.06 -7.42
N PHE A 452 -17.47 11.72 -6.72
CA PHE A 452 -16.77 10.45 -6.89
C PHE A 452 -16.62 9.68 -5.59
N MET A 453 -16.62 8.36 -5.73
CA MET A 453 -16.26 7.37 -4.72
C MET A 453 -15.51 6.21 -5.37
N THR A 454 -14.86 5.37 -4.57
CA THR A 454 -14.17 4.18 -5.08
C THR A 454 -15.15 3.05 -5.35
N ILE A 455 -14.74 2.05 -6.15
CA ILE A 455 -15.55 0.86 -6.42
C ILE A 455 -15.82 0.07 -5.12
N PRO A 456 -14.81 -0.22 -4.27
CA PRO A 456 -15.02 -0.89 -3.00
C PRO A 456 -15.99 -0.14 -2.09
N GLU A 457 -15.81 1.18 -1.94
CA GLU A 457 -16.69 2.02 -1.10
C GLU A 457 -18.15 1.98 -1.60
N ALA A 458 -18.37 2.10 -2.91
CA ALA A 458 -19.71 2.05 -3.50
C ALA A 458 -20.39 0.70 -3.27
N ALA A 459 -19.65 -0.41 -3.43
CA ALA A 459 -20.19 -1.74 -3.19
C ALA A 459 -20.47 -1.97 -1.70
N SER A 460 -19.58 -1.55 -0.81
CA SER A 460 -19.81 -1.66 0.63
C SER A 460 -21.09 -0.92 1.01
N LEU A 461 -21.27 0.34 0.61
CA LEU A 461 -22.48 1.13 0.94
C LEU A 461 -23.79 0.56 0.38
N VAL A 462 -23.71 -0.36 -0.58
CA VAL A 462 -24.86 -1.09 -1.11
C VAL A 462 -25.20 -2.31 -0.25
N LEU A 463 -24.20 -2.94 0.38
CA LEU A 463 -24.38 -4.02 1.35
C LEU A 463 -24.90 -3.46 2.69
#